data_AF-A0A2L2TXM6-F1
#
_entry.id   AF-A0A2L2TXM6-F1
#
_cell.length_a   1.000
_cell.length_b   1.000
_cell.length_c   1.000
_cell.angle_alpha   90.00
_cell.angle_beta   90.00
_cell.angle_gamma   90.00
#
_symmetry.space_group_name_H-M   'P 1'
#
loop_
_entity.id
_entity.type
_entity.pdbx_description
1 polymer ?
#
loop_
_entity_poly.entity_id
_entity_poly.type
_entity_poly.pdbx_seq_one_letter_code
_entity_poly.pdbx_strand_id
1 'polypeptide(L)'
;MNPAVLDDGADHERKGFRALVLVELFFRLLHDKPAILIENISEWRVNFPSITTAQEVPEHVATNLTLVVKTRLTFLLLRFEMLCRDTEDRDSVITGAEELCEGIESLIYGWSMIDSMAAYKDVAGFWWKLYDVTLTAYSAVMVMGRKIAVLRSVLAEPSEAIDDVSTTPFSLEIA
;
A
#
# COMPACT_ATOMS: atom_id res chain seq x y z
N MET A 1 -9.58 24.38 30.81
CA MET A 1 -8.68 23.63 29.89
C MET A 1 -9.40 23.51 28.56
N ASN A 2 -8.85 24.07 27.49
CA ASN A 2 -9.58 24.30 26.23
C ASN A 2 -9.64 22.99 25.43
N PRO A 3 -10.83 22.43 25.12
CA PRO A 3 -10.96 21.12 24.47
C PRO A 3 -10.31 21.04 23.08
N ALA A 4 -10.12 22.18 22.40
CA ALA A 4 -9.45 22.27 21.11
C ALA A 4 -7.94 21.89 21.15
N VAL A 5 -7.27 22.04 22.30
CA VAL A 5 -5.82 21.76 22.41
C VAL A 5 -5.55 20.27 22.64
N LEU A 6 -6.52 19.52 23.16
CA LEU A 6 -6.41 18.07 23.37
C LEU A 6 -6.73 17.27 22.09
N ASP A 7 -7.58 17.81 21.21
CA ASP A 7 -7.98 17.14 19.96
C ASP A 7 -6.86 17.15 18.90
N ASP A 8 -6.09 18.23 18.80
CA ASP A 8 -5.00 18.38 17.83
C ASP A 8 -3.83 17.40 18.08
N GLY A 9 -3.45 17.21 19.36
CA GLY A 9 -2.42 16.23 19.75
C GLY A 9 -2.84 14.79 19.46
N ALA A 10 -4.08 14.42 19.82
CA ALA A 10 -4.62 13.10 19.53
C ALA A 10 -4.80 12.85 18.03
N ASP A 11 -5.07 13.88 17.23
CA ASP A 11 -5.15 13.76 15.78
C ASP A 11 -3.78 13.53 15.12
N HIS A 12 -2.74 14.22 15.61
CA HIS A 12 -1.37 13.99 15.17
C HIS A 12 -0.92 12.54 15.41
N GLU A 13 -1.19 12.01 16.60
CA GLU A 13 -0.91 10.60 16.93
C GLU A 13 -1.66 9.63 16.01
N ARG A 14 -2.95 9.89 15.71
CA ARG A 14 -3.76 9.09 14.78
C ARG A 14 -3.19 9.10 13.36
N LYS A 15 -2.71 10.25 12.88
CA LYS A 15 -2.04 10.38 11.57
C LYS A 15 -0.73 9.59 11.53
N GLY A 16 0.09 9.71 12.57
CA GLY A 16 1.36 8.97 12.70
C GLY A 16 1.14 7.46 12.73
N PHE A 17 0.19 6.99 13.53
CA PHE A 17 -0.16 5.57 13.61
C PHE A 17 -0.57 4.99 12.24
N ARG A 18 -1.42 5.70 11.49
CA ARG A 18 -1.84 5.24 10.15
C ARG A 18 -0.69 5.21 9.15
N ALA A 19 0.25 6.14 9.24
CA ALA A 19 1.45 6.09 8.41
C ALA A 19 2.29 4.83 8.73
N LEU A 20 2.45 4.50 10.02
CA LEU A 20 3.15 3.28 10.45
C LEU A 20 2.48 2.00 9.95
N VAL A 21 1.15 1.92 10.03
CA VAL A 21 0.39 0.77 9.51
C VAL A 21 0.67 0.56 8.02
N LEU A 22 0.62 1.63 7.20
CA LEU A 22 0.90 1.52 5.77
C LEU A 22 2.35 1.11 5.49
N VAL A 23 3.31 1.65 6.24
CA VAL A 23 4.74 1.27 6.13
C VAL A 23 4.94 -0.20 6.46
N GLU A 24 4.31 -0.70 7.53
CA GLU A 24 4.40 -2.11 7.89
C GLU A 24 3.77 -3.00 6.82
N LEU A 25 2.57 -2.67 6.32
CA LEU A 25 1.94 -3.42 5.22
C LEU A 25 2.85 -3.52 4.01
N PHE A 26 3.45 -2.40 3.63
CA PHE A 26 4.35 -2.36 2.48
C PHE A 26 5.63 -3.18 2.72
N PHE A 27 6.21 -3.10 3.92
CA PHE A 27 7.35 -3.91 4.30
C PHE A 27 7.04 -5.41 4.25
N ARG A 28 5.86 -5.82 4.71
CA ARG A 28 5.42 -7.22 4.66
C ARG A 28 5.17 -7.70 3.24
N LEU A 29 4.56 -6.86 2.41
CA LEU A 29 4.40 -7.14 0.98
C LEU A 29 5.74 -7.40 0.28
N LEU A 30 6.76 -6.61 0.60
CA LEU A 30 8.11 -6.73 0.03
C LEU A 30 8.90 -7.94 0.54
N HIS A 31 8.84 -8.21 1.83
CA HIS A 31 9.75 -9.15 2.49
C HIS A 31 9.10 -10.46 2.94
N ASP A 32 7.80 -10.63 2.71
CA ASP A 32 7.02 -11.81 3.12
C ASP A 32 7.14 -12.08 4.63
N LYS A 33 7.11 -10.99 5.43
CA LYS A 33 7.26 -11.03 6.88
C LYS A 33 5.90 -11.05 7.60
N PRO A 34 5.81 -11.70 8.77
CA PRO A 34 4.61 -11.64 9.60
C PRO A 34 4.37 -10.21 10.13
N ALA A 35 3.13 -9.94 10.55
CA ALA A 35 2.78 -8.70 11.23
C ALA A 35 3.49 -8.61 12.58
N ILE A 36 3.95 -7.41 12.92
CA ILE A 36 4.60 -7.06 14.19
C ILE A 36 3.75 -6.01 14.94
N LEU A 37 3.30 -4.93 14.29
CA LEU A 37 2.46 -3.91 14.93
C LEU A 37 0.97 -4.21 14.71
N ILE A 38 0.60 -4.74 13.54
CA ILE A 38 -0.80 -5.01 13.17
C ILE A 38 -1.27 -6.44 13.42
N GLU A 39 -0.52 -7.25 14.17
CA GLU A 39 -0.86 -8.65 14.46
C GLU A 39 -2.27 -8.80 15.07
N ASN A 40 -2.66 -7.86 15.94
CA ASN A 40 -3.97 -7.82 16.59
C ASN A 40 -4.85 -6.66 16.10
N ILE A 41 -4.67 -6.16 14.86
CA ILE A 41 -5.36 -4.94 14.40
C ILE A 41 -6.90 -5.04 14.46
N SER A 42 -7.46 -6.26 14.45
CA SER A 42 -8.89 -6.53 14.65
C SER A 42 -9.42 -6.10 16.02
N GLU A 43 -8.54 -6.00 17.02
CA GLU A 43 -8.86 -5.56 18.38
C GLU A 43 -8.76 -4.03 18.53
N TRP A 44 -8.18 -3.34 17.54
CA TRP A 44 -7.82 -1.93 17.64
C TRP A 44 -8.91 -1.05 17.03
N ARG A 45 -9.67 -0.36 17.88
CA ARG A 45 -10.64 0.65 17.44
C ARG A 45 -9.99 2.04 17.44
N VAL A 46 -9.32 2.39 16.34
CA VAL A 46 -8.72 3.71 16.18
C VAL A 46 -9.60 4.59 15.30
N ASN A 47 -10.03 5.73 15.83
CA ASN A 47 -10.82 6.71 15.10
C ASN A 47 -10.07 7.17 13.83
N PHE A 48 -10.83 7.53 12.79
CA PHE A 48 -10.26 8.18 11.63
C PHE A 48 -9.62 9.52 12.03
N PRO A 49 -8.47 9.90 11.45
CA PRO A 49 -7.95 11.25 11.64
C PRO A 49 -8.95 12.26 11.12
N SER A 50 -9.01 13.40 11.79
CA SER A 50 -9.81 14.53 11.37
C SER A 50 -9.41 14.95 9.95
N ILE A 51 -10.43 15.18 9.13
CA ILE A 51 -10.29 15.77 7.81
C ILE A 51 -10.55 17.26 7.99
N THR A 52 -9.59 18.10 7.66
CA THR A 52 -9.78 19.55 7.78
C THR A 52 -10.68 20.02 6.64
N THR A 53 -11.93 20.36 6.94
CA THR A 53 -12.90 20.86 5.95
C THR A 53 -12.80 22.38 5.72
N ALA A 54 -11.82 23.05 6.36
CA ALA A 54 -11.60 24.47 6.16
C ALA A 54 -11.22 24.74 4.69
N GLN A 55 -12.03 25.57 4.06
CA GLN A 55 -12.13 25.83 2.63
C GLN A 55 -10.78 26.22 1.99
N GLU A 56 -10.50 25.63 0.83
CA GLU A 56 -9.52 26.04 -0.20
C GLU A 56 -8.09 26.43 0.22
N VAL A 57 -7.63 26.08 1.42
CA VAL A 57 -6.20 26.20 1.74
C VAL A 57 -5.45 25.05 1.06
N PRO A 58 -4.48 25.32 0.15
CA PRO A 58 -3.70 24.30 -0.55
C PRO A 58 -3.13 23.19 0.35
N GLU A 59 -2.71 23.57 1.55
CA GLU A 59 -2.17 22.67 2.56
C GLU A 59 -3.16 21.60 3.01
N HIS A 60 -4.41 22.01 3.28
CA HIS A 60 -5.46 21.11 3.74
C HIS A 60 -5.88 20.18 2.60
N VAL A 61 -5.93 20.68 1.36
CA VAL A 61 -6.27 19.88 0.18
C VAL A 61 -5.26 18.75 -0.04
N ALA A 62 -3.97 19.08 -0.12
CA ALA A 62 -2.93 18.06 -0.34
C ALA A 62 -2.86 17.06 0.82
N THR A 63 -2.98 17.53 2.07
CA THR A 63 -2.93 16.68 3.26
C THR A 63 -4.14 15.73 3.34
N ASN A 64 -5.35 16.23 3.07
CA ASN A 64 -6.57 15.42 3.05
C ASN A 64 -6.52 14.39 1.92
N LEU A 65 -6.07 14.79 0.73
CA LEU A 65 -5.91 13.91 -0.42
C LEU A 65 -4.95 12.76 -0.10
N THR A 66 -3.76 13.06 0.43
CA THR A 66 -2.81 12.05 0.89
C THR A 66 -3.43 11.11 1.93
N LEU A 67 -4.17 11.64 2.91
CA LEU A 67 -4.80 10.83 3.95
C LEU A 67 -5.81 9.83 3.39
N VAL A 68 -6.68 10.30 2.48
CA VAL A 68 -7.71 9.47 1.85
C VAL A 68 -7.06 8.37 1.01
N VAL A 69 -6.08 8.71 0.17
CA VAL A 69 -5.40 7.74 -0.68
C VAL A 69 -4.60 6.73 0.15
N LYS A 70 -3.83 7.17 1.16
CA LYS A 70 -3.11 6.26 2.08
C LYS A 70 -4.07 5.28 2.75
N THR A 71 -5.24 5.76 3.17
CA THR A 71 -6.27 4.92 3.79
C THR A 71 -6.80 3.87 2.83
N ARG A 72 -7.20 4.26 1.62
CA ARG A 72 -7.75 3.30 0.64
C ARG A 72 -6.69 2.30 0.19
N LEU A 73 -5.44 2.75 0.01
CA LEU A 73 -4.31 1.88 -0.26
C LEU A 73 -4.08 0.85 0.85
N THR A 74 -4.14 1.27 2.12
CA THR A 74 -4.04 0.38 3.29
C THR A 74 -5.08 -0.75 3.22
N PHE A 75 -6.33 -0.43 2.89
CA PHE A 75 -7.38 -1.44 2.76
C PHE A 75 -7.15 -2.40 1.59
N LEU A 76 -6.67 -1.91 0.45
CA LEU A 76 -6.34 -2.75 -0.71
C LEU A 76 -5.22 -3.73 -0.38
N LEU A 77 -4.17 -3.27 0.32
CA LEU A 77 -3.06 -4.11 0.76
C LEU A 77 -3.49 -5.16 1.78
N LEU A 78 -4.33 -4.80 2.76
CA LEU A 78 -4.91 -5.77 3.70
C LEU A 78 -5.72 -6.85 2.98
N ARG A 79 -6.51 -6.45 1.96
CA ARG A 79 -7.29 -7.40 1.17
C ARG A 79 -6.41 -8.34 0.36
N PHE A 80 -5.31 -7.84 -0.19
CA PHE A 80 -4.33 -8.68 -0.88
C PHE A 80 -3.74 -9.73 0.06
N GLU A 81 -3.37 -9.33 1.28
CA GLU A 81 -2.84 -10.31 2.23
C GLU A 81 -3.84 -11.36 2.68
N MET A 82 -5.10 -10.97 2.92
CA MET A 82 -6.16 -11.93 3.23
C MET A 82 -6.35 -12.90 2.07
N LEU A 83 -6.37 -12.40 0.83
CA LEU A 83 -6.47 -13.22 -0.37
C LEU A 83 -5.34 -14.25 -0.45
N CYS A 84 -4.09 -13.85 -0.15
CA CYS A 84 -2.95 -14.76 -0.14
C CYS A 84 -2.95 -15.78 1.01
N ARG A 85 -3.68 -15.52 2.11
CA ARG A 85 -3.75 -16.44 3.27
C ARG A 85 -4.91 -17.43 3.17
N ASP A 86 -6.06 -16.97 2.68
CA ASP A 86 -7.33 -17.68 2.84
C ASP A 86 -7.67 -18.57 1.65
N THR A 87 -6.89 -18.51 0.56
CA THR A 87 -7.25 -19.15 -0.72
C THR A 87 -6.21 -20.19 -1.12
N GLU A 88 -6.59 -21.47 -1.13
CA GLU A 88 -5.75 -22.56 -1.66
C GLU A 88 -5.77 -22.61 -3.21
N ASP A 89 -6.80 -22.03 -3.82
CA ASP A 89 -6.94 -21.93 -5.26
C ASP A 89 -6.10 -20.77 -5.84
N ARG A 90 -5.04 -21.13 -6.57
CA ARG A 90 -4.10 -20.18 -7.15
C ARG A 90 -4.73 -19.27 -8.21
N ASP A 91 -5.71 -19.77 -8.97
CA ASP A 91 -6.32 -18.97 -10.04
C ASP A 91 -7.19 -17.85 -9.46
N SER A 92 -7.97 -18.12 -8.40
CA SER A 92 -8.70 -17.06 -7.70
C SER A 92 -7.80 -16.06 -6.98
N VAL A 93 -6.64 -16.48 -6.44
CA VAL A 93 -5.63 -15.55 -5.91
C VAL A 93 -5.10 -14.64 -7.02
N ILE A 94 -4.80 -15.19 -8.19
CA ILE A 94 -4.32 -14.41 -9.33
C ILE A 94 -5.37 -13.39 -9.76
N THR A 95 -6.61 -13.81 -10.04
CA THR A 95 -7.68 -12.91 -10.48
C THR A 95 -7.97 -11.84 -9.43
N GLY A 96 -8.10 -12.22 -8.15
CA GLY A 96 -8.35 -11.25 -7.10
C GLY A 96 -7.20 -10.26 -6.90
N ALA A 97 -5.95 -10.69 -7.11
CA ALA A 97 -4.80 -9.81 -7.03
C ALA A 97 -4.74 -8.82 -8.21
N GLU A 98 -5.12 -9.26 -9.42
CA GLU A 98 -5.25 -8.38 -10.59
C GLU A 98 -6.33 -7.32 -10.37
N GLU A 99 -7.50 -7.70 -9.86
CA GLU A 99 -8.56 -6.75 -9.49
C GLU A 99 -8.08 -5.72 -8.46
N LEU A 100 -7.24 -6.12 -7.51
CA LEU A 100 -6.66 -5.21 -6.51
C LEU A 100 -5.62 -4.27 -7.13
N CYS A 101 -4.79 -4.75 -8.07
CA CYS A 101 -3.87 -3.89 -8.82
C CYS A 101 -4.63 -2.82 -9.62
N GLU A 102 -5.69 -3.21 -10.35
CA GLU A 102 -6.58 -2.28 -11.06
C GLU A 102 -7.23 -1.29 -10.08
N GLY A 103 -7.63 -1.76 -8.89
CA GLY A 103 -8.16 -0.92 -7.83
C GLY A 103 -7.16 0.14 -7.33
N ILE A 104 -5.87 -0.20 -7.24
CA ILE A 104 -4.81 0.75 -6.87
C ILE A 104 -4.59 1.77 -8.00
N GLU A 105 -4.55 1.35 -9.25
CA GLU A 105 -4.40 2.27 -10.39
C GLU A 105 -5.60 3.22 -10.48
N SER A 106 -6.81 2.70 -10.37
CA SER A 106 -8.05 3.48 -10.32
C SER A 106 -8.06 4.47 -9.17
N LEU A 107 -7.47 4.12 -8.02
CA LEU A 107 -7.33 5.03 -6.88
C LEU A 107 -6.43 6.24 -7.24
N ILE A 108 -5.31 6.01 -7.91
CA ILE A 108 -4.37 7.08 -8.29
C ILE A 108 -4.97 7.99 -9.37
N TYR A 109 -5.57 7.40 -10.41
CA TYR A 109 -6.19 8.16 -11.49
C TYR A 109 -7.48 8.86 -11.07
N GLY A 110 -8.38 8.15 -10.39
CA GLY A 110 -9.69 8.66 -10.00
C GLY A 110 -9.65 9.79 -8.97
N TRP A 111 -8.54 9.93 -8.24
CA TRP A 111 -8.32 11.04 -7.31
C TRP A 111 -7.36 12.10 -7.86
N SER A 112 -7.04 12.07 -9.16
CA SER A 112 -6.18 13.06 -9.84
C SER A 112 -4.86 13.32 -9.11
N MET A 113 -4.22 12.26 -8.62
CA MET A 113 -2.98 12.37 -7.85
C MET A 113 -1.85 13.01 -8.68
N ILE A 114 -1.73 12.60 -9.94
CA ILE A 114 -0.71 13.10 -10.86
C ILE A 114 -0.95 14.58 -11.19
N ASP A 115 -2.19 14.97 -11.45
CA ASP A 115 -2.54 16.37 -11.72
C ASP A 115 -2.29 17.24 -10.48
N SER A 116 -2.62 16.73 -9.30
CA SER A 116 -2.37 17.41 -8.03
C SER A 116 -0.87 17.59 -7.78
N MET A 117 -0.05 16.59 -8.09
CA MET A 117 1.42 16.73 -8.03
C MET A 117 1.92 17.80 -8.99
N ALA A 118 1.42 17.84 -10.23
CA ALA A 118 1.79 18.88 -11.19
C ALA A 118 1.40 20.29 -10.70
N ALA A 119 0.22 20.43 -10.08
CA ALA A 119 -0.25 21.69 -9.50
C ALA A 119 0.61 22.16 -8.30
N TYR A 120 1.16 21.23 -7.51
CA TYR A 120 1.97 21.54 -6.33
C TYR A 120 3.48 21.44 -6.54
N LYS A 121 3.97 21.36 -7.79
CA LYS A 121 5.40 21.14 -8.11
C LYS A 121 6.37 22.12 -7.43
N ASP A 122 5.94 23.37 -7.19
CA ASP A 122 6.76 24.43 -6.60
C ASP A 122 6.63 24.50 -5.06
N VAL A 123 5.73 23.69 -4.48
CA VAL A 123 5.53 23.57 -3.03
C VAL A 123 6.05 22.21 -2.56
N ALA A 124 7.37 22.14 -2.38
CA ALA A 124 8.12 20.89 -2.15
C ALA A 124 7.48 19.96 -1.08
N GLY A 125 6.98 20.52 0.03
CA GLY A 125 6.34 19.74 1.08
C GLY A 125 5.06 19.03 0.65
N PHE A 126 4.21 19.67 -0.16
CA PHE A 126 2.97 19.07 -0.66
C PHE A 126 3.23 18.13 -1.82
N TRP A 127 4.12 18.54 -2.72
CA TRP A 127 4.58 17.67 -3.80
C TRP A 127 5.13 16.35 -3.26
N TRP A 128 6.00 16.41 -2.24
CA TRP A 128 6.61 15.21 -1.65
C TRP A 128 5.56 14.30 -0.99
N LYS A 129 4.58 14.86 -0.28
CA LYS A 129 3.48 14.07 0.33
C LYS A 129 2.68 13.29 -0.71
N LEU A 130 2.39 13.90 -1.85
CA LEU A 130 1.64 13.27 -2.95
C LEU A 130 2.52 12.26 -3.72
N TYR A 131 3.79 12.59 -3.93
CA TYR A 131 4.76 11.71 -4.55
C TYR A 131 4.98 10.44 -3.72
N ASP A 132 5.19 10.56 -2.41
CA ASP A 132 5.39 9.44 -1.47
C ASP A 132 4.28 8.39 -1.56
N VAL A 133 3.01 8.84 -1.48
CA VAL A 133 1.87 7.92 -1.54
C VAL A 133 1.71 7.31 -2.94
N THR A 134 1.97 8.08 -4.01
CA THR A 134 1.87 7.61 -5.38
C THR A 134 2.95 6.56 -5.69
N LEU A 135 4.18 6.82 -5.25
CA LEU A 135 5.30 5.88 -5.36
C LEU A 135 5.01 4.59 -4.59
N THR A 136 4.48 4.70 -3.37
CA THR A 136 4.10 3.53 -2.56
C THR A 136 3.03 2.69 -3.27
N ALA A 137 2.01 3.34 -3.86
CA ALA A 137 0.95 2.66 -4.59
C ALA A 137 1.47 1.89 -5.80
N TYR A 138 2.27 2.52 -6.67
CA TYR A 138 2.85 1.83 -7.82
C TYR A 138 3.84 0.75 -7.42
N SER A 139 4.61 0.97 -6.35
CA SER A 139 5.50 -0.07 -5.83
C SER A 139 4.73 -1.28 -5.33
N ALA A 140 3.58 -1.08 -4.69
CA ALA A 140 2.70 -2.17 -4.30
C ALA A 140 2.20 -2.97 -5.51
N VAL A 141 1.73 -2.27 -6.56
CA VAL A 141 1.31 -2.92 -7.82
C VAL A 141 2.44 -3.74 -8.43
N MET A 142 3.67 -3.21 -8.49
CA MET A 142 4.82 -3.95 -9.01
C MET A 142 5.11 -5.22 -8.21
N VAL A 143 5.06 -5.16 -6.88
CA VAL A 143 5.36 -6.32 -6.02
C VAL A 143 4.25 -7.36 -6.08
N MET A 144 2.98 -6.93 -6.06
CA MET A 144 1.82 -7.79 -6.25
C MET A 144 1.88 -8.47 -7.63
N GLY A 145 2.15 -7.71 -8.69
CA GLY A 145 2.34 -8.22 -10.05
C GLY A 145 3.46 -9.25 -10.14
N ARG A 146 4.58 -9.04 -9.44
CA ARG A 146 5.66 -10.01 -9.38
C ARG A 146 5.24 -11.31 -8.68
N LYS A 147 4.48 -11.23 -7.58
CA LYS A 147 3.91 -12.39 -6.90
C LYS A 147 2.93 -13.15 -7.82
N ILE A 148 2.07 -12.44 -8.56
CA ILE A 148 1.17 -13.04 -9.56
C ILE A 148 1.94 -13.78 -10.66
N ALA A 149 3.00 -13.16 -11.19
CA ALA A 149 3.82 -13.77 -12.24
C ALA A 149 4.48 -15.09 -11.78
N VAL A 150 4.95 -15.15 -10.53
CA VAL A 150 5.50 -16.37 -9.92
C VAL A 150 4.42 -17.44 -9.75
N LEU A 151 3.22 -17.07 -9.29
CA LEU A 151 2.11 -18.04 -9.16
C LEU A 151 1.72 -18.63 -10.52
N ARG A 152 1.70 -17.80 -11.57
CA ARG A 152 1.44 -18.23 -12.96
C ARG A 152 2.51 -19.17 -13.49
N SER A 153 3.80 -18.91 -13.23
CA SER A 153 4.87 -19.80 -13.70
C SER A 153 4.78 -21.18 -13.05
N VAL A 154 4.45 -21.24 -11.75
CA VAL A 154 4.23 -22.51 -11.04
C VAL A 154 3.04 -23.29 -11.59
N LEU A 155 1.98 -22.60 -12.05
CA LEU A 155 0.82 -23.25 -12.67
C LEU A 155 1.14 -23.84 -14.06
N ALA A 156 2.11 -23.25 -14.76
CA ALA A 156 2.51 -23.63 -16.11
C ALA A 156 3.49 -24.81 -16.16
N GLU A 157 4.14 -25.17 -15.04
CA GLU A 157 4.98 -26.36 -14.97
C GLU A 157 4.10 -27.62 -14.83
N PRO A 158 4.15 -28.57 -15.79
CA PRO A 158 3.51 -29.86 -15.61
C PRO A 158 4.23 -30.59 -14.47
N SER A 159 3.47 -31.27 -13.61
CA SER A 159 4.02 -32.24 -12.66
C SER A 159 4.69 -33.38 -13.45
N GLU A 160 5.96 -33.22 -13.80
CA GLU A 160 6.85 -34.31 -14.17
C GLU A 160 7.79 -34.59 -13.00
N ALA A 161 7.99 -35.88 -12.78
CA ALA A 161 8.65 -36.45 -11.63
C ALA A 161 10.09 -35.94 -11.46
N ILE A 162 10.51 -35.95 -10.21
CA ILE A 162 11.90 -35.87 -9.73
C ILE A 162 12.82 -36.63 -10.68
N ASP A 163 13.66 -35.93 -11.43
CA ASP A 163 15.09 -36.22 -11.43
C ASP A 163 15.95 -35.05 -11.92
N ASP A 164 17.09 -34.97 -11.26
CA ASP A 164 18.32 -34.24 -11.56
C ASP A 164 18.51 -32.77 -11.17
N VAL A 165 19.55 -32.62 -10.35
CA VAL A 165 20.08 -31.40 -9.76
C VAL A 165 20.87 -30.63 -10.81
N SER A 166 20.59 -29.33 -10.95
CA SER A 166 21.61 -28.38 -11.37
C SER A 166 21.42 -27.06 -10.65
N THR A 167 22.17 -26.92 -9.56
CA THR A 167 22.46 -25.64 -8.90
C THR A 167 23.15 -24.69 -9.88
N THR A 168 22.54 -23.55 -10.17
CA THR A 168 23.32 -22.31 -10.38
C THR A 168 22.68 -21.16 -9.59
N PRO A 169 23.43 -20.50 -8.70
CA PRO A 169 23.00 -19.26 -8.06
C PRO A 169 23.18 -18.10 -9.06
N PHE A 170 22.25 -17.16 -9.05
CA PHE A 170 22.38 -15.87 -9.73
C PHE A 170 23.66 -15.15 -9.28
N SER A 171 24.72 -15.23 -10.08
CA SER A 171 25.85 -14.31 -10.02
C SER A 171 25.53 -13.11 -10.91
N LEU A 172 25.26 -11.96 -10.29
CA LEU A 172 25.29 -10.67 -10.96
C LEU A 172 26.67 -10.05 -10.68
N GLU A 173 27.56 -10.06 -11.66
CA GLU A 173 28.74 -9.18 -11.63
C GLU A 173 28.30 -7.77 -12.01
N ILE A 174 28.55 -6.83 -11.10
CA ILE A 174 28.41 -5.40 -11.36
C ILE A 174 29.77 -4.92 -11.88
N ALA A 175 29.78 -4.41 -13.11
CA ALA A 175 30.90 -3.65 -13.68
C ALA A 175 30.68 -2.15 -13.43
#